data_AF-N8NS39-F1
#
_entry.id   AF-N8NS39-F1
#
_cell.length_a   1.000
_cell.length_b   1.000
_cell.length_c   1.000
_cell.angle_alpha   90.00
_cell.angle_beta   90.00
_cell.angle_gamma   90.00
#
_symmetry.space_group_name_H-M   'P 1'
#
loop_
_entity.id
_entity.type
_entity.pdbx_description
1 polymer ?
#
loop_
_entity_poly.entity_id
_entity_poly.type
_entity_poly.pdbx_seq_one_letter_code
_entity_poly.pdbx_strand_id
1 'polypeptide(L)' 'MKKPTLVHPLMTEAFIIWLLSIGYRATVNQHGVRFFCEVVNKNFPRDVVIAGTGRLNKPATQLFEEFKKYKPFEVA' A
#
# COMPACT_ATOMS: atom_id res chain seq x y z
N MET A 1 -7.71 -1.54 24.62
CA MET A 1 -7.02 -1.10 23.40
C MET A 1 -7.28 -2.14 22.31
N LYS A 2 -7.91 -1.77 21.18
CA LYS A 2 -8.07 -2.71 20.05
C LYS A 2 -6.68 -2.95 19.45
N LYS A 3 -6.25 -4.22 19.37
CA LYS A 3 -4.97 -4.58 18.72
C LYS A 3 -5.02 -4.03 17.29
N PRO A 4 -4.01 -3.27 16.82
CA PRO A 4 -3.99 -2.81 15.44
C PRO A 4 -4.02 -4.05 14.54
N THR A 5 -5.02 -4.13 13.68
CA THR A 5 -5.17 -5.21 12.71
C THR A 5 -3.95 -5.19 11.80
N LEU A 6 -3.02 -6.13 12.00
CA LEU A 6 -1.90 -6.32 11.09
C LEU A 6 -2.47 -6.83 9.76
N VAL A 7 -2.17 -6.12 8.68
CA VAL A 7 -2.45 -6.62 7.33
C VAL A 7 -1.65 -7.91 7.13
N HIS A 8 -2.31 -8.95 6.62
CA HIS A 8 -1.66 -10.23 6.36
C HIS A 8 -0.44 -10.05 5.43
N PRO A 9 0.72 -10.69 5.67
CA PRO A 9 1.93 -10.48 4.87
C PRO A 9 1.72 -10.64 3.36
N LEU A 10 1.06 -11.71 2.92
CA LEU A 10 0.72 -11.92 1.49
C LEU A 10 -0.13 -10.78 0.90
N MET A 11 -1.04 -10.22 1.70
CA MET A 11 -1.90 -9.11 1.27
C MET A 11 -1.10 -7.82 1.17
N THR A 12 -0.11 -7.61 2.04
CA THR A 12 0.85 -6.51 1.94
C THR A 12 1.71 -6.65 0.69
N GLU A 13 2.24 -7.83 0.39
CA GLU A 13 3.03 -8.07 -0.83
C GLU A 13 2.21 -7.84 -2.10
N ALA A 14 1.00 -8.39 -2.18
CA ALA A 14 0.10 -8.17 -3.32
C ALA A 14 -0.25 -6.68 -3.49
N PHE A 15 -0.44 -5.95 -2.39
CA PHE A 15 -0.66 -4.51 -2.42
C PHE A 15 0.56 -3.74 -2.94
N ILE A 16 1.77 -4.12 -2.53
CA ILE A 16 3.02 -3.52 -3.06
C ILE A 16 3.12 -3.74 -4.57
N ILE A 17 2.88 -4.97 -5.04
CA ILE A 17 2.90 -5.30 -6.47
C ILE A 17 1.87 -4.45 -7.23
N TRP A 18 0.66 -4.31 -6.69
CA TRP A 18 -0.38 -3.49 -7.29
C TRP A 18 0.04 -2.02 -7.38
N LEU A 19 0.62 -1.43 -6.32
CA LEU A 19 1.14 -0.05 -6.35
C LEU A 19 2.18 0.15 -7.46
N LEU A 20 3.11 -0.80 -7.61
CA LEU A 20 4.11 -0.76 -8.69
C LEU A 20 3.44 -0.84 -10.07
N SER A 21 2.42 -1.69 -10.23
CA SER A 21 1.71 -1.87 -11.50
C SER A 21 0.96 -0.63 -11.98
N ILE A 22 0.49 0.22 -11.04
CA ILE A 22 -0.21 1.48 -11.35
C ILE A 22 0.73 2.69 -11.46
N GLY A 23 2.06 2.46 -11.46
CA GLY A 23 3.05 3.50 -11.75
C GLY A 23 3.67 4.18 -10.54
N TYR A 24 3.50 3.64 -9.33
CA TYR A 24 4.35 4.05 -8.21
C TYR A 24 5.74 3.43 -8.33
N ARG A 25 6.75 4.19 -7.92
CA ARG A 25 8.10 3.72 -7.63
C ARG A 25 8.32 3.69 -6.12
N ALA A 26 9.24 2.86 -5.65
CA ALA A 26 9.47 2.65 -4.23
C ALA A 26 10.93 2.88 -3.83
N THR A 27 11.11 3.39 -2.62
CA THR A 27 12.39 3.36 -1.90
C THR A 27 12.20 2.60 -0.61
N VAL A 28 13.13 1.70 -0.29
CA VAL A 28 13.09 0.87 0.92
C VAL A 28 14.18 1.34 1.87
N ASN A 29 13.83 1.49 3.15
CA ASN A 29 14.80 1.77 4.21
C ASN A 29 14.38 1.08 5.52
N GLN A 30 15.17 1.29 6.58
CA GLN A 30 14.94 0.72 7.91
C GLN A 30 13.57 1.06 8.54
N HIS A 31 12.89 2.10 8.06
CA HIS A 31 11.58 2.52 8.56
C HIS A 31 10.41 1.95 7.75
N GLY A 32 10.67 1.35 6.59
CA GLY A 32 9.66 0.74 5.72
C GLY A 32 9.86 1.08 4.24
N VAL A 33 8.75 1.11 3.51
CA VAL A 33 8.70 1.40 2.07
C VAL A 33 7.97 2.72 1.85
N ARG A 34 8.62 3.64 1.15
CA ARG A 34 8.01 4.89 0.69
C ARG A 34 7.81 4.84 -0.82
N PHE A 35 6.59 5.14 -1.24
CA PHE A 35 6.18 5.16 -2.63
C PHE A 35 6.03 6.59 -3.14
N PHE A 36 6.43 6.80 -4.38
CA PHE A 36 6.31 8.06 -5.11
C PHE A 36 5.84 7.80 -6.52
N CYS A 37 5.00 8.69 -7.05
CA CYS A 37 4.53 8.65 -8.43
C CYS A 37 4.91 9.97 -9.11
N GLU A 38 5.29 9.93 -10.39
CA GLU A 38 5.57 11.15 -11.17
C GLU A 38 4.31 12.01 -11.30
N VAL A 39 3.16 11.36 -11.45
CA VAL A 39 1.85 12.02 -11.51
C VAL A 39 1.28 12.11 -10.11
N VAL A 40 0.89 13.32 -9.70
CA VAL A 40 0.29 13.58 -8.39
C VAL A 40 -1.08 14.21 -8.57
N ASN A 41 -2.12 13.52 -8.08
CA ASN A 41 -3.48 14.01 -8.05
C ASN A 41 -4.30 13.27 -6.97
N LYS A 42 -5.61 13.48 -6.94
CA LYS A 42 -6.51 12.85 -5.95
C LYS A 42 -6.50 11.31 -6.00
N ASN A 43 -6.26 10.73 -7.17
CA ASN A 43 -6.20 9.28 -7.39
C ASN A 43 -4.79 8.72 -7.13
N PHE A 44 -3.77 9.55 -7.29
CA PHE A 44 -2.35 9.23 -7.05
C PHE A 44 -1.78 10.14 -5.95
N PRO A 45 -2.11 9.90 -4.66
CA PRO A 45 -1.63 10.73 -3.57
C PRO A 45 -0.10 10.61 -3.38
N ARG A 46 0.50 11.69 -2.85
CA ARG A 46 1.90 11.73 -2.39
C ARG A 46 2.08 11.00 -1.06
N ASP A 47 3.34 10.73 -0.74
CA ASP A 47 3.77 10.22 0.56
C ASP A 47 3.05 8.92 0.95
N VAL A 48 2.87 8.00 0.02
CA VAL A 48 2.31 6.67 0.31
C VAL A 48 3.39 5.86 1.05
N VAL A 49 3.11 5.42 2.28
CA VAL A 49 4.09 4.73 3.13
C VAL A 49 3.52 3.46 3.75
N ILE A 50 4.30 2.39 3.66
CA ILE A 50 4.11 1.15 4.41
C ILE A 50 5.27 1.05 5.39
N ALA A 51 5.01 1.21 6.69
CA ALA A 51 6.04 1.10 7.71
C ALA A 51 6.61 -0.32 7.77
N GLY A 52 7.83 -0.49 8.29
CA GLY A 52 8.45 -1.81 8.49
C GLY A 52 7.64 -2.76 9.41
N THR A 53 6.68 -2.21 10.16
CA THR A 53 5.71 -2.95 10.98
C THR A 53 4.46 -3.40 10.21
N GLY A 54 4.37 -3.11 8.91
CA GLY A 54 3.17 -3.33 8.09
C GLY A 54 2.08 -2.26 8.23
N ARG A 55 2.31 -1.21 9.04
CA ARG A 55 1.33 -0.12 9.21
C ARG A 55 1.28 0.77 7.98
N LEU A 56 0.06 1.02 7.51
CA LEU A 56 -0.24 1.95 6.42
C LEU A 56 -0.47 3.35 6.97
N ASN A 57 0.06 4.37 6.29
CA ASN A 57 -0.34 5.75 6.55
C ASN A 57 -1.65 6.10 5.80
N LYS A 58 -2.23 7.29 6.06
CA LYS A 58 -3.55 7.66 5.52
C LYS A 58 -3.65 7.53 3.98
N PRO A 59 -2.70 8.02 3.16
CA PRO A 59 -2.67 7.77 1.72
C PRO A 59 -2.63 6.29 1.35
N ALA A 60 -1.75 5.50 1.99
CA ALA A 60 -1.64 4.07 1.74
C ALA A 60 -2.93 3.33 2.11
N THR A 61 -3.61 3.72 3.20
CA THR A 61 -4.91 3.14 3.57
C THR A 61 -5.98 3.41 2.52
N GLN A 62 -6.05 4.62 1.96
CA GLN A 62 -7.02 4.93 0.89
C GLN A 62 -6.80 4.04 -0.34
N LEU A 63 -5.54 3.88 -0.75
CA LEU A 63 -5.16 3.03 -1.88
C LEU A 63 -5.40 1.55 -1.57
N PHE A 64 -5.19 1.13 -0.32
CA PHE A 64 -5.44 -0.25 0.11
C PHE A 64 -6.93 -0.61 0.09
N GLU A 65 -7.81 0.33 0.47
CA GLU A 65 -9.26 0.14 0.33
C GLU A 65 -9.69 0.01 -1.13
N GLU A 66 -9.06 0.75 -2.05
CA GLU A 66 -9.27 0.57 -3.49
C GLU A 66 -8.78 -0.80 -3.97
N PHE A 67 -7.55 -1.17 -3.59
CA PHE A 67 -6.94 -2.46 -3.93
C PHE A 67 -7.82 -3.65 -3.55
N LYS A 68 -8.44 -3.64 -2.36
CA LYS A 68 -9.33 -4.72 -1.91
C LYS A 68 -10.54 -4.94 -2.82
N LYS A 69 -10.99 -3.94 -3.59
CA LYS A 69 -12.11 -4.08 -4.52
C LYS A 69 -11.80 -5.03 -5.67
N TYR A 70 -10.52 -5.22 -6.00
CA TYR A 70 -10.07 -6.19 -7.00
C TYR A 70 -10.00 -7.62 -6.48
N LYS A 71 -10.41 -7.86 -5.22
CA LYS A 71 -10.49 -9.18 -4.60
C LYS A 71 -9.25 -10.05 -4.85
N PRO A 72 -8.05 -9.59 -4.42
CA PRO A 72 -6.76 -10.15 -4.84
C PRO A 72 -6.52 -11.63 -4.50
N PHE A 73 -7.41 -12.25 -3.73
CA PHE A 73 -7.33 -13.66 -3.33
C PHE A 73 -8.62 -14.43 -3.55
N GLU A 74 -9.66 -13.84 -4.16
CA GLU A 74 -10.75 -14.67 -4.69
C GLU A 74 -10.22 -15.36 -5.95
N VAL A 75 -10.26 -16.70 -5.95
CA VAL A 75 -9.95 -17.51 -7.13
C VAL A 75 -11.03 -17.22 -8.16
N ALA A 76 -10.60 -16.83 -9.36
CA ALA A 76 -11.48 -16.58 -10.52
C ALA A 76 -12.26 -17.84 -10.94
#